data_AF-A0A967CVU1-F1
#
_entry.id   AF-A0A967CVU1-F1
#
_cell.length_a   1.000
_cell.length_b   1.000
_cell.length_c   1.000
_cell.angle_alpha   90.00
_cell.angle_beta   90.00
_cell.angle_gamma   90.00
#
_symmetry.space_group_name_H-M   'P 1'
#
loop_
_entity.id
_entity.type
_entity.pdbx_description
1 polymer ?
#
loop_
_entity_poly.entity_id
_entity_poly.type
_entity_poly.pdbx_seq_one_letter_code
_entity_poly.pdbx_strand_id
1 'polypeptide(L)'
;FEEIRTLFWRNSNLNFNNPHSLIKSLEEKPQREWLRKIHECEDEKALKFFLRDKNLENINFDSKTLNLLWECCQIPDFVKKTYGNHYEVIENVFKFLSSSKGKITNEFMRLQLMKLDKLDGNVDSLSNRIANVRTWSYVSNKNNWIENQEYWIEKTKLLEDRLSDRLHEELTKTFIDKRASILARGLKQDMEFKTEILENNDVKIDDQFIGKINGLKLELDLKKGALETDIKSLKKAARQSIGPELEKRIQNIIDTGLIELKDDFKIYWNNFVIAKLTSGHDYLSPNFDLVVDDILEQDQKQKLILFIRKWLKNRIDTVLQSLIDLKNLKEKNSSIKALAYQLYENNGVLIRENVSEFLKSLEQSDRKILRDLGVKFGRYHVFLHKLIKPEPVTIRTMLWKNYHQKYFKLKPPTFGLNFIDDSDNRNKSFMLLCGFEKFDNFFVRIDILERLFMLIINSGSEENKEIKLVPEMLNLLGCSKDNFKKLIIKMNYKVTEKNDEVFFRYFPKKKFKKTNEQKTKKENPFSVLKNLNFN
;
A
#
# COMPACT_ATOMS: atom_id res chain seq x y z
N PHE A 1 -42.31 -19.07 -9.30
CA PHE A 1 -41.57 -19.87 -10.31
C PHE A 1 -41.99 -19.36 -11.68
N GLU A 2 -41.05 -19.23 -12.61
CA GLU A 2 -41.38 -18.88 -14.00
C GLU A 2 -42.21 -19.99 -14.65
N GLU A 3 -43.21 -19.63 -15.46
CA GLU A 3 -44.01 -20.61 -16.21
C GLU A 3 -43.16 -21.33 -17.25
N ILE A 4 -43.19 -22.67 -17.23
CA ILE A 4 -42.46 -23.50 -18.19
C ILE A 4 -43.17 -23.41 -19.55
N ARG A 5 -42.56 -22.68 -20.50
CA ARG A 5 -43.13 -22.44 -21.83
C ARG A 5 -42.85 -23.55 -22.85
N THR A 6 -41.83 -24.37 -22.63
CA THR A 6 -41.40 -25.43 -23.56
C THR A 6 -40.78 -26.61 -22.82
N LEU A 7 -41.05 -27.83 -23.28
CA LEU A 7 -40.42 -29.06 -22.78
C LEU A 7 -39.66 -29.79 -23.89
N PHE A 8 -38.54 -30.42 -23.54
CA PHE A 8 -37.80 -31.26 -24.48
C PHE A 8 -38.43 -32.65 -24.58
N TRP A 9 -38.59 -33.13 -25.80
CA TRP A 9 -39.22 -34.41 -26.11
C TRP A 9 -38.29 -35.29 -26.96
N ARG A 10 -38.37 -36.59 -26.69
CA ARG A 10 -37.73 -37.66 -27.45
C ARG A 10 -38.75 -38.77 -27.66
N ASN A 11 -38.78 -39.34 -28.87
CA ASN A 11 -39.68 -40.44 -29.16
C ASN A 11 -39.29 -41.69 -28.35
N SER A 12 -40.25 -42.29 -27.66
CA SER A 12 -40.07 -43.55 -26.93
C SER A 12 -40.54 -44.76 -27.74
N ASN A 13 -41.36 -44.57 -28.78
CA ASN A 13 -41.90 -45.65 -29.60
C ASN A 13 -41.00 -45.94 -30.80
N LEU A 14 -39.95 -46.72 -30.58
CA LEU A 14 -38.91 -47.00 -31.57
C LEU A 14 -39.26 -48.18 -32.49
N ASN A 15 -38.92 -48.06 -33.77
CA ASN A 15 -39.20 -49.08 -34.79
C ASN A 15 -37.95 -49.89 -35.14
N PHE A 16 -37.88 -51.14 -34.67
CA PHE A 16 -36.73 -52.03 -34.86
C PHE A 16 -36.83 -52.93 -36.10
N ASN A 17 -37.71 -52.66 -37.07
CA ASN A 17 -37.87 -53.54 -38.24
C ASN A 17 -36.64 -53.58 -39.15
N ASN A 18 -35.92 -52.47 -39.26
CA ASN A 18 -34.68 -52.34 -40.03
C ASN A 18 -33.92 -51.07 -39.56
N PRO A 19 -32.61 -50.93 -39.89
CA PRO A 19 -31.81 -49.78 -39.45
C PRO A 19 -32.40 -48.41 -39.83
N HIS A 20 -32.97 -48.29 -41.03
CA HIS A 20 -33.53 -47.05 -41.53
C HIS A 20 -34.79 -46.64 -40.75
N SER A 21 -35.69 -47.59 -40.49
CA SER A 21 -36.89 -47.39 -39.67
C SER A 21 -36.55 -46.97 -38.24
N LEU A 22 -35.48 -47.52 -37.66
CA LEU A 22 -35.04 -47.16 -36.30
C LEU A 22 -34.55 -45.72 -36.24
N ILE A 23 -33.65 -45.31 -37.14
CA ILE A 23 -33.17 -43.93 -37.22
C ILE A 23 -34.33 -42.97 -37.46
N LYS A 24 -35.24 -43.30 -38.39
CA LYS A 24 -36.41 -42.48 -38.68
C LYS A 24 -37.33 -42.30 -37.46
N SER A 25 -37.51 -43.36 -36.67
CA SER A 25 -38.32 -43.29 -35.44
C SER A 25 -37.66 -42.44 -34.34
N LEU A 26 -36.34 -42.49 -34.20
CA LEU A 26 -35.60 -41.58 -33.30
C LEU A 26 -35.68 -40.13 -33.76
N GLU A 27 -35.73 -39.91 -35.07
CA GLU A 27 -35.73 -38.58 -35.64
C GLU A 27 -37.11 -37.91 -35.70
N GLU A 28 -38.16 -38.60 -35.27
CA GLU A 28 -39.53 -38.11 -35.26
C GLU A 28 -39.64 -36.75 -34.56
N LYS A 29 -40.55 -35.89 -35.06
CA LYS A 29 -40.82 -34.57 -34.48
C LYS A 29 -42.06 -34.66 -33.58
N PRO A 30 -42.07 -33.93 -32.44
CA PRO A 30 -43.25 -33.93 -31.59
C PRO A 30 -44.44 -33.29 -32.31
N GLN A 31 -45.65 -33.77 -32.03
CA GLN A 31 -46.89 -33.27 -32.63
C GLN A 31 -47.45 -32.02 -31.94
N ARG A 32 -46.97 -31.69 -30.73
CA ARG A 32 -47.46 -30.55 -29.91
C ARG A 32 -46.49 -29.38 -30.01
N GLU A 33 -47.00 -28.16 -30.18
CA GLU A 33 -46.18 -26.95 -30.38
C GLU A 33 -45.30 -26.57 -29.17
N TRP A 34 -45.70 -26.94 -27.95
CA TRP A 34 -44.93 -26.70 -26.71
C TRP A 34 -43.84 -27.74 -26.45
N LEU A 35 -43.73 -28.77 -27.31
CA LEU A 35 -42.66 -29.76 -27.27
C LEU A 35 -41.59 -29.44 -28.31
N ARG A 36 -40.33 -29.42 -27.88
CA ARG A 36 -39.17 -29.30 -28.78
C ARG A 36 -38.43 -30.62 -28.82
N LYS A 37 -38.08 -31.10 -30.02
CA LYS A 37 -37.22 -32.26 -30.17
C LYS A 37 -35.88 -31.98 -29.49
N ILE A 38 -35.39 -32.93 -28.69
CA ILE A 38 -34.06 -32.84 -28.09
C ILE A 38 -32.97 -32.85 -29.16
N HIS A 39 -31.85 -32.19 -28.88
CA HIS A 39 -30.66 -32.32 -29.71
C HIS A 39 -30.16 -33.77 -29.70
N GLU A 40 -29.42 -34.16 -30.74
CA GLU A 40 -28.89 -35.50 -30.90
C GLU A 40 -28.05 -35.93 -29.68
N CYS A 41 -28.56 -36.91 -28.93
CA CYS A 41 -27.94 -37.47 -27.74
C CYS A 41 -26.74 -38.38 -28.10
N GLU A 42 -25.89 -38.69 -27.13
CA GLU A 42 -24.70 -39.53 -27.32
C GLU A 42 -25.05 -40.94 -27.82
N ASP A 43 -26.12 -41.53 -27.31
CA ASP A 43 -26.63 -42.84 -27.72
C ASP A 43 -27.10 -42.88 -29.19
N GLU A 44 -27.77 -41.82 -29.66
CA GLU A 44 -28.18 -41.67 -31.05
C GLU A 44 -26.97 -41.48 -31.99
N LYS A 45 -25.95 -40.73 -31.55
CA LYS A 45 -24.68 -40.57 -32.28
C LYS A 45 -23.96 -41.91 -32.41
N ALA A 46 -23.86 -42.66 -31.32
CA ALA A 46 -23.25 -43.99 -31.31
C ALA A 46 -23.99 -44.96 -32.24
N LEU A 47 -25.33 -44.98 -32.19
CA LEU A 47 -26.13 -45.80 -33.08
C LEU A 47 -25.88 -45.43 -34.55
N LYS A 48 -25.93 -44.14 -34.89
CA LYS A 48 -25.67 -43.66 -36.26
C LYS A 48 -24.25 -43.98 -36.72
N PHE A 49 -23.26 -43.92 -35.84
CA PHE A 49 -21.88 -44.32 -36.12
C PHE A 49 -21.82 -45.80 -36.54
N PHE A 50 -22.35 -46.72 -35.72
CA PHE A 50 -22.32 -48.15 -36.02
C PHE A 50 -23.18 -48.57 -37.23
N LEU A 51 -24.25 -47.84 -37.53
CA LEU A 51 -25.11 -48.12 -38.68
C LEU A 51 -24.60 -47.50 -40.00
N ARG A 52 -23.75 -46.47 -39.95
CA ARG A 52 -23.17 -45.81 -41.14
C ARG A 52 -21.80 -46.37 -41.51
N ASP A 53 -20.94 -46.60 -40.51
CA ASP A 53 -19.62 -47.17 -40.76
C ASP A 53 -19.74 -48.67 -40.97
N LYS A 54 -19.03 -49.15 -41.99
CA LYS A 54 -18.86 -50.55 -42.38
C LYS A 54 -18.15 -51.43 -41.31
N ASN A 55 -18.20 -51.06 -40.03
CA ASN A 55 -17.50 -51.75 -38.95
C ASN A 55 -18.18 -53.06 -38.51
N LEU A 56 -19.44 -53.29 -38.91
CA LEU A 56 -20.23 -54.49 -38.60
C LEU A 56 -20.66 -55.25 -39.86
N GLU A 57 -19.80 -55.28 -40.90
CA GLU A 57 -20.08 -55.81 -42.25
C GLU A 57 -20.61 -57.27 -42.31
N ASN A 58 -20.47 -58.06 -41.24
CA ASN A 58 -20.87 -59.47 -41.19
C ASN A 58 -22.11 -59.76 -40.30
N ILE A 59 -22.81 -58.74 -39.82
CA ILE A 59 -23.97 -58.92 -38.92
C ILE A 59 -25.26 -58.60 -39.67
N ASN A 60 -26.16 -59.58 -39.73
CA ASN A 60 -27.51 -59.36 -40.25
C ASN A 60 -28.37 -58.69 -39.18
N PHE A 61 -28.77 -57.44 -39.42
CA PHE A 61 -29.58 -56.66 -38.49
C PHE A 61 -31.05 -57.06 -38.55
N ASP A 62 -31.39 -58.11 -37.80
CA ASP A 62 -32.78 -58.42 -37.47
C ASP A 62 -33.29 -57.56 -36.30
N SER A 63 -34.59 -57.64 -36.02
CA SER A 63 -35.23 -56.85 -34.96
C SER A 63 -34.61 -57.05 -33.57
N LYS A 64 -34.15 -58.28 -33.27
CA LYS A 64 -33.49 -58.59 -31.99
C LYS A 64 -32.11 -57.98 -31.89
N THR A 65 -31.31 -58.09 -32.96
CA THR A 65 -29.94 -57.58 -33.01
C THR A 65 -29.92 -56.05 -33.01
N LEU A 66 -30.89 -55.41 -33.67
CA LEU A 66 -31.07 -53.96 -33.62
C LEU A 66 -31.47 -53.45 -32.24
N ASN A 67 -32.37 -54.15 -31.55
CA ASN A 67 -32.72 -53.79 -30.17
C ASN A 67 -31.51 -53.93 -29.25
N LEU A 68 -30.74 -55.02 -29.39
CA LEU A 68 -29.52 -55.22 -28.60
C LEU A 68 -28.46 -54.12 -28.86
N LEU A 69 -28.22 -53.77 -30.12
CA LEU A 69 -27.30 -52.69 -30.49
C LEU A 69 -27.76 -51.36 -29.87
N TRP A 70 -29.06 -51.07 -29.93
CA TRP A 70 -29.63 -49.88 -29.32
C TRP A 70 -29.42 -49.84 -27.81
N GLU A 71 -29.66 -50.96 -27.11
CA GLU A 71 -29.39 -51.06 -25.67
C GLU A 71 -27.90 -50.86 -25.34
N CYS A 72 -26.99 -51.34 -26.20
CA CYS A 72 -25.55 -51.12 -26.05
C CYS A 72 -25.17 -49.65 -26.28
N CYS A 73 -25.80 -48.96 -27.24
CA CYS A 73 -25.56 -47.54 -27.49
C CYS A 73 -26.00 -46.64 -26.33
N GLN A 74 -26.85 -47.13 -25.42
CA GLN A 74 -27.27 -46.42 -24.21
C GLN A 74 -26.25 -46.47 -23.07
N ILE A 75 -25.11 -47.15 -23.22
CA ILE A 75 -24.02 -47.11 -22.24
C ILE A 75 -23.54 -45.64 -22.14
N PRO A 76 -23.54 -45.01 -20.94
CA PRO A 76 -23.12 -43.62 -20.83
C PRO A 76 -21.60 -43.43 -21.03
N ASP A 77 -21.18 -42.36 -21.70
CA ASP A 77 -19.78 -41.93 -21.71
C ASP A 77 -19.45 -41.13 -20.45
N PHE A 78 -19.01 -41.84 -19.40
CA PHE A 78 -18.57 -41.19 -18.17
C PHE A 78 -17.24 -40.44 -18.31
N VAL A 79 -16.43 -40.73 -19.34
CA VAL A 79 -15.05 -40.23 -19.50
C VAL A 79 -15.02 -38.88 -20.23
N LYS A 80 -15.85 -38.69 -21.27
CA LYS A 80 -16.09 -37.44 -22.04
C LYS A 80 -14.86 -36.75 -22.66
N LYS A 81 -13.64 -37.22 -22.42
CA LYS A 81 -12.37 -36.56 -22.81
C LYS A 81 -11.61 -37.29 -23.92
N THR A 82 -11.88 -38.57 -24.17
CA THR A 82 -11.09 -39.40 -25.10
C THR A 82 -11.95 -39.83 -26.28
N TYR A 83 -11.72 -39.21 -27.44
CA TYR A 83 -12.43 -39.55 -28.67
C TYR A 83 -12.12 -40.98 -29.10
N GLY A 84 -13.13 -41.82 -29.35
CA GLY A 84 -12.97 -43.19 -29.85
C GLY A 84 -13.12 -44.30 -28.80
N ASN A 85 -12.57 -44.13 -27.59
CA ASN A 85 -12.60 -45.17 -26.55
C ASN A 85 -14.01 -45.64 -26.18
N HIS A 86 -14.98 -44.73 -26.18
CA HIS A 86 -16.36 -45.08 -25.84
C HIS A 86 -17.02 -46.00 -26.90
N TYR A 87 -16.76 -45.73 -28.18
CA TYR A 87 -17.27 -46.59 -29.26
C TYR A 87 -16.64 -47.99 -29.20
N GLU A 88 -15.35 -48.11 -28.89
CA GLU A 88 -14.72 -49.42 -28.68
C GLU A 88 -15.37 -50.23 -27.55
N VAL A 89 -15.78 -49.56 -26.46
CA VAL A 89 -16.49 -50.24 -25.36
C VAL A 89 -17.85 -50.76 -25.83
N ILE A 90 -18.64 -49.93 -26.51
CA ILE A 90 -19.95 -50.34 -27.05
C ILE A 90 -19.79 -51.50 -28.03
N GLU A 91 -18.81 -51.42 -28.93
CA GLU A 91 -18.53 -52.46 -29.93
C GLU A 91 -18.17 -53.79 -29.26
N ASN A 92 -17.28 -53.77 -28.27
CA ASN A 92 -16.86 -54.97 -27.56
C ASN A 92 -18.02 -55.60 -26.78
N VAL A 93 -18.80 -54.80 -26.05
CA VAL A 93 -19.98 -55.27 -25.33
C VAL A 93 -20.98 -55.90 -26.30
N PHE A 94 -21.29 -55.22 -27.40
CA PHE A 94 -22.19 -55.73 -28.42
C PHE A 94 -21.70 -57.06 -29.01
N LYS A 95 -20.42 -57.19 -29.36
CA LYS A 95 -19.82 -58.44 -29.86
C LYS A 95 -19.96 -59.61 -28.89
N PHE A 96 -19.79 -59.38 -27.58
CA PHE A 96 -20.01 -60.42 -26.58
C PHE A 96 -21.47 -60.84 -26.49
N LEU A 97 -22.39 -59.87 -26.49
CA LEU A 97 -23.83 -60.12 -26.36
C LEU A 97 -24.45 -60.72 -27.64
N SER A 98 -23.89 -60.42 -28.81
CA SER A 98 -24.29 -61.01 -30.08
C SER A 98 -23.64 -62.37 -30.35
N SER A 99 -22.67 -62.79 -29.53
CA SER A 99 -22.03 -64.10 -29.65
C SER A 99 -22.94 -65.25 -29.19
N SER A 100 -22.58 -66.49 -29.52
CA SER A 100 -23.36 -67.68 -29.13
C SER A 100 -23.56 -67.84 -27.61
N LYS A 101 -22.67 -67.27 -26.79
CA LYS A 101 -22.78 -67.29 -25.32
C LYS A 101 -23.71 -66.20 -24.77
N GLY A 102 -23.92 -65.11 -25.53
CA GLY A 102 -24.81 -64.00 -25.16
C GLY A 102 -24.44 -63.25 -23.87
N LYS A 103 -23.21 -63.42 -23.36
CA LYS A 103 -22.74 -62.83 -22.10
C LYS A 103 -21.27 -62.45 -22.17
N ILE A 104 -20.92 -61.40 -21.44
CA ILE A 104 -19.54 -61.01 -21.17
C ILE A 104 -18.93 -61.98 -20.16
N THR A 105 -17.78 -62.54 -20.52
CA THR A 105 -17.09 -63.53 -19.69
C THR A 105 -16.47 -62.91 -18.44
N ASN A 106 -16.39 -63.70 -17.37
CA ASN A 106 -15.68 -63.30 -16.14
C ASN A 106 -14.23 -62.85 -16.41
N GLU A 107 -13.53 -63.52 -17.34
CA GLU A 107 -12.13 -63.21 -17.65
C GLU A 107 -11.98 -61.83 -18.29
N PHE A 108 -12.90 -61.47 -19.19
CA PHE A 108 -12.89 -60.15 -19.80
C PHE A 108 -13.11 -59.04 -18.76
N MET A 109 -14.11 -59.20 -17.88
CA MET A 109 -14.36 -58.25 -16.79
C MET A 109 -13.16 -58.08 -15.87
N ARG A 110 -12.49 -59.20 -15.52
CA ARG A 110 -11.28 -59.19 -14.71
C ARG A 110 -10.17 -58.34 -15.36
N LEU A 111 -9.91 -58.55 -16.65
CA LEU A 111 -8.87 -57.82 -17.39
C LEU A 111 -9.16 -56.32 -17.50
N GLN A 112 -10.43 -55.93 -17.64
CA GLN A 112 -10.82 -54.52 -17.69
C GLN A 112 -10.64 -53.83 -16.33
N LEU A 113 -11.12 -54.45 -15.25
CA LEU A 113 -11.03 -53.85 -13.91
C LEU A 113 -9.62 -53.88 -13.33
N MET A 114 -8.80 -54.89 -13.63
CA MET A 114 -7.41 -54.98 -13.15
C MET A 114 -6.55 -53.80 -13.63
N LYS A 115 -6.83 -53.24 -14.83
CA LYS A 115 -6.15 -52.04 -15.33
C LYS A 115 -6.53 -50.77 -14.56
N LEU A 116 -7.72 -50.76 -13.97
CA LEU A 116 -8.31 -49.62 -13.26
C LEU A 116 -8.06 -49.67 -11.75
N ASP A 117 -7.76 -50.84 -11.18
CA ASP A 117 -7.45 -51.05 -9.76
C ASP A 117 -6.04 -50.58 -9.39
N LYS A 118 -5.84 -49.26 -9.45
CA LYS A 118 -4.61 -48.56 -9.12
C LYS A 118 -4.97 -47.31 -8.31
N LEU A 119 -4.36 -47.13 -7.14
CA LEU A 119 -4.64 -46.01 -6.22
C LEU A 119 -3.64 -44.85 -6.35
N ASP A 120 -2.59 -45.01 -7.15
CA ASP A 120 -1.56 -44.01 -7.41
C ASP A 120 -1.97 -43.04 -8.52
N GLY A 121 -1.58 -41.77 -8.41
CA GLY A 121 -1.85 -40.76 -9.43
C GLY A 121 -2.44 -39.46 -8.89
N ASN A 122 -2.51 -38.45 -9.76
CA ASN A 122 -3.09 -37.13 -9.47
C ASN A 122 -4.63 -37.13 -9.63
N VAL A 123 -5.28 -36.03 -9.25
CA VAL A 123 -6.74 -35.83 -9.30
C VAL A 123 -7.35 -36.20 -10.67
N ASP A 124 -6.70 -35.82 -11.78
CA ASP A 124 -7.18 -36.12 -13.12
C ASP A 124 -7.12 -37.62 -13.45
N SER A 125 -6.02 -38.29 -13.09
CA SER A 125 -5.84 -39.73 -13.32
C SER A 125 -6.83 -40.57 -12.51
N LEU A 126 -7.08 -40.21 -11.24
CA LEU A 126 -8.07 -40.86 -10.39
C LEU A 126 -9.49 -40.64 -10.90
N SER A 127 -9.84 -39.40 -11.28
CA SER A 127 -11.15 -39.06 -11.86
C SER A 127 -11.42 -39.86 -13.14
N ASN A 128 -10.40 -40.01 -14.00
CA ASN A 128 -10.52 -40.80 -15.23
C ASN A 128 -10.74 -42.29 -14.93
N ARG A 129 -10.04 -42.86 -13.93
CA ARG A 129 -10.25 -44.27 -13.54
C ARG A 129 -11.66 -44.48 -12.98
N ILE A 130 -12.15 -43.58 -12.14
CA ILE A 130 -13.52 -43.64 -11.58
C ILE A 130 -14.56 -43.63 -12.72
N ALA A 131 -14.40 -42.75 -13.71
CA ALA A 131 -15.28 -42.71 -14.88
C ALA A 131 -15.30 -44.05 -15.65
N ASN A 132 -14.14 -44.67 -15.86
CA ASN A 132 -14.06 -45.99 -16.51
C ASN A 132 -14.69 -47.10 -15.64
N VAL A 133 -14.50 -47.07 -14.32
CA VAL A 133 -15.15 -48.02 -13.39
C VAL A 133 -16.67 -47.87 -13.42
N ARG A 134 -17.20 -46.64 -13.49
CA ARG A 134 -18.65 -46.37 -13.65
C ARG A 134 -19.23 -46.96 -14.93
N THR A 135 -18.46 -46.96 -16.01
CA THR A 135 -18.86 -47.60 -17.27
C THR A 135 -19.06 -49.10 -17.06
N TRP A 136 -18.09 -49.78 -16.44
CA TRP A 136 -18.20 -51.22 -16.15
C TRP A 136 -19.20 -51.54 -15.05
N SER A 137 -19.43 -50.64 -14.09
CA SER A 137 -20.50 -50.73 -13.10
C SER A 137 -21.87 -50.69 -13.78
N TYR A 138 -22.07 -49.79 -14.75
CA TYR A 138 -23.31 -49.75 -15.54
C TYR A 138 -23.53 -51.05 -16.32
N VAL A 139 -22.51 -51.53 -17.03
CA VAL A 139 -22.57 -52.79 -17.79
C VAL A 139 -22.87 -53.98 -16.87
N SER A 140 -22.30 -54.02 -15.66
CA SER A 140 -22.53 -55.07 -14.66
C SER A 140 -23.95 -55.06 -14.08
N ASN A 141 -24.59 -53.89 -14.03
CA ASN A 141 -25.97 -53.76 -13.56
C ASN A 141 -27.02 -54.10 -14.64
N LYS A 142 -26.62 -54.28 -15.91
CA LYS A 142 -27.55 -54.68 -16.96
C LYS A 142 -27.89 -56.17 -16.84
N ASN A 143 -29.19 -56.45 -16.84
CA ASN A 143 -29.71 -57.80 -16.67
C ASN A 143 -29.18 -58.73 -17.76
N ASN A 144 -28.63 -59.86 -17.32
CA ASN A 144 -28.18 -60.95 -18.19
C ASN A 144 -27.04 -60.59 -19.17
N TRP A 145 -26.32 -59.47 -18.96
CA TRP A 145 -25.20 -59.08 -19.83
C TRP A 145 -23.87 -59.72 -19.46
N ILE A 146 -23.67 -60.09 -18.18
CA ILE A 146 -22.39 -60.61 -17.67
C ILE A 146 -22.61 -61.95 -16.96
N GLU A 147 -21.62 -62.83 -17.02
CA GLU A 147 -21.51 -63.98 -16.11
C GLU A 147 -21.32 -63.51 -14.65
N ASN A 148 -21.94 -64.18 -13.67
CA ASN A 148 -21.82 -63.83 -12.24
C ASN A 148 -22.14 -62.35 -11.95
N GLN A 149 -23.31 -61.89 -12.39
CA GLN A 149 -23.73 -60.49 -12.31
C GLN A 149 -23.58 -59.89 -10.90
N GLU A 150 -24.05 -60.58 -9.85
CA GLU A 150 -23.98 -60.13 -8.45
C GLU A 150 -22.54 -59.87 -8.00
N TYR A 151 -21.62 -60.77 -8.35
CA TYR A 151 -20.21 -60.64 -8.02
C TYR A 151 -19.58 -59.40 -8.66
N TRP A 152 -19.86 -59.13 -9.94
CA TRP A 152 -19.29 -57.98 -10.62
C TRP A 152 -19.89 -56.66 -10.16
N ILE A 153 -21.19 -56.62 -9.85
CA ILE A 153 -21.83 -55.43 -9.26
C ILE A 153 -21.12 -55.04 -7.95
N GLU A 154 -20.89 -56.01 -7.05
CA GLU A 154 -20.20 -55.75 -5.79
C GLU A 154 -18.74 -55.33 -6.01
N LYS A 155 -18.02 -56.02 -6.91
CA LYS A 155 -16.61 -55.70 -7.20
C LYS A 155 -16.43 -54.33 -7.82
N THR A 156 -17.27 -53.92 -8.78
CA THR A 156 -17.18 -52.57 -9.37
C THR A 156 -17.50 -51.50 -8.35
N LYS A 157 -18.48 -51.74 -7.47
CA LYS A 157 -18.84 -50.81 -6.40
C LYS A 157 -17.68 -50.61 -5.41
N LEU A 158 -17.11 -51.70 -4.90
CA LEU A 158 -15.99 -51.64 -3.96
C LEU A 158 -14.75 -50.96 -4.57
N LEU A 159 -14.51 -51.15 -5.87
CA LEU A 159 -13.45 -50.46 -6.58
C LEU A 159 -13.74 -48.96 -6.75
N GLU A 160 -14.97 -48.59 -7.09
CA GLU A 160 -15.39 -47.19 -7.19
C GLU A 160 -15.27 -46.46 -5.85
N ASP A 161 -15.71 -47.09 -4.75
CA ASP A 161 -15.63 -46.54 -3.40
C ASP A 161 -14.15 -46.27 -3.02
N ARG A 162 -13.26 -47.26 -3.20
CA ARG A 162 -11.82 -47.10 -2.91
C ARG A 162 -11.17 -45.98 -3.72
N LEU A 163 -11.48 -45.88 -5.01
CA LEU A 163 -10.95 -44.81 -5.86
C LEU A 163 -11.50 -43.44 -5.47
N SER A 164 -12.78 -43.37 -5.07
CA SER A 164 -13.44 -42.14 -4.63
C SER A 164 -12.87 -41.62 -3.32
N ASP A 165 -12.61 -42.50 -2.35
CA ASP A 165 -11.93 -42.15 -1.10
C ASP A 165 -10.53 -41.60 -1.37
N ARG A 166 -9.77 -42.27 -2.24
CA ARG A 166 -8.43 -41.83 -2.64
C ARG A 166 -8.45 -40.48 -3.36
N LEU A 167 -9.44 -40.24 -4.22
CA LEU A 167 -9.65 -38.95 -4.87
C LEU A 167 -9.95 -37.85 -3.84
N HIS A 168 -10.77 -38.15 -2.83
CA HIS A 168 -11.09 -37.22 -1.75
C HIS A 168 -9.85 -36.83 -0.95
N GLU A 169 -8.96 -37.77 -0.66
CA GLU A 169 -7.68 -37.49 -0.01
C GLU A 169 -6.79 -36.55 -0.86
N GLU A 170 -6.67 -36.79 -2.17
CA GLU A 170 -5.87 -35.93 -3.06
C GLU A 170 -6.47 -34.54 -3.23
N LEU A 171 -7.79 -34.43 -3.31
CA LEU A 171 -8.48 -33.13 -3.27
C LEU A 171 -8.17 -32.41 -1.96
N THR A 172 -8.27 -33.09 -0.83
CA THR A 172 -7.95 -32.49 0.48
C THR A 172 -6.50 -32.00 0.56
N LYS A 173 -5.53 -32.77 0.05
CA LYS A 173 -4.10 -32.38 0.01
C LYS A 173 -3.83 -31.19 -0.92
N THR A 174 -4.52 -31.12 -2.04
CA THR A 174 -4.35 -30.02 -3.03
C THR A 174 -5.02 -28.73 -2.58
N PHE A 175 -6.07 -28.82 -1.74
CA PHE A 175 -6.81 -27.67 -1.23
C PHE A 175 -6.30 -27.09 0.10
N ILE A 176 -5.60 -27.88 0.93
CA ILE A 176 -5.11 -27.43 2.24
C ILE A 176 -3.61 -27.13 2.18
N ASP A 177 -3.21 -25.88 2.42
CA ASP A 177 -1.79 -25.57 2.65
C ASP A 177 -1.35 -26.37 3.89
N LYS A 178 -0.34 -27.23 3.72
CA LYS A 178 0.28 -28.01 4.81
C LYS A 178 0.64 -27.12 6.01
N ARG A 179 0.90 -25.82 5.76
CA ARG A 179 1.11 -24.80 6.81
C ARG A 179 -0.12 -24.54 7.67
N ALA A 180 -1.26 -24.28 7.03
CA ALA A 180 -2.52 -24.00 7.72
C ALA A 180 -3.03 -25.21 8.52
N SER A 181 -2.82 -26.44 8.03
CA SER A 181 -3.22 -27.66 8.75
C SER A 181 -2.45 -27.85 10.07
N ILE A 182 -1.14 -27.61 10.06
CA ILE A 182 -0.28 -27.78 11.24
C ILE A 182 -0.59 -26.69 12.27
N LEU A 183 -0.76 -25.44 11.84
CA LEU A 183 -1.13 -24.33 12.72
C LEU A 183 -2.55 -24.48 13.29
N ALA A 184 -3.51 -24.94 12.49
CA ALA A 184 -4.87 -25.19 12.96
C ALA A 184 -4.96 -26.36 13.95
N ARG A 185 -4.07 -27.36 13.83
CA ARG A 185 -3.96 -28.45 14.82
C ARG A 185 -3.37 -27.95 16.14
N GLY A 186 -2.28 -27.18 16.11
CA GLY A 186 -1.67 -26.61 17.32
C GLY A 186 -2.64 -25.71 18.10
N LEU A 187 -3.45 -24.90 17.39
CA LEU A 187 -4.45 -24.01 17.98
C LEU A 187 -5.63 -24.75 18.66
N LYS A 188 -5.91 -26.00 18.28
CA LYS A 188 -6.99 -26.81 18.88
C LYS A 188 -6.53 -27.60 20.10
N GLN A 189 -5.22 -27.80 20.25
CA GLN A 189 -4.63 -28.65 21.30
C GLN A 189 -3.96 -27.83 22.41
N ASP A 190 -4.13 -26.50 22.42
CA ASP A 190 -3.43 -25.57 23.33
C ASP A 190 -1.92 -25.85 23.41
N MET A 191 -1.32 -26.24 22.28
CA MET A 191 0.12 -26.48 22.21
C MET A 191 0.87 -25.14 22.12
N GLU A 192 1.95 -25.01 22.90
CA GLU A 192 2.90 -23.91 22.74
C GLU A 192 3.64 -24.04 21.41
N PHE A 193 3.44 -23.06 20.54
CA PHE A 193 4.14 -22.94 19.27
C PHE A 193 5.58 -22.48 19.49
N LYS A 194 6.57 -23.24 18.99
CA LYS A 194 7.96 -22.78 19.00
C LYS A 194 8.14 -21.73 17.92
N THR A 195 8.44 -20.50 18.34
CA THR A 195 8.61 -19.37 17.43
C THR A 195 10.06 -18.95 17.41
N GLU A 196 10.65 -19.00 16.23
CA GLU A 196 12.02 -18.58 16.00
C GLU A 196 12.03 -17.39 15.04
N ILE A 197 12.77 -16.35 15.43
CA ILE A 197 12.97 -15.17 14.60
C ILE A 197 14.44 -15.14 14.20
N LEU A 198 14.68 -15.26 12.90
CA LEU A 198 16.03 -15.26 12.34
C LEU A 198 16.56 -13.82 12.24
N GLU A 199 17.88 -13.68 12.09
CA GLU A 199 18.55 -12.38 12.00
C GLU A 199 18.05 -11.50 10.83
N ASN A 200 17.54 -12.14 9.77
CA ASN A 200 16.94 -11.46 8.62
C ASN A 200 15.47 -11.01 8.85
N ASN A 201 14.97 -11.11 10.09
CA ASN A 201 13.58 -10.90 10.51
C ASN A 201 12.57 -11.91 9.98
N ASP A 202 13.01 -13.05 9.43
CA ASP A 202 12.10 -14.15 9.09
C ASP A 202 11.53 -14.77 10.36
N VAL A 203 10.22 -14.97 10.36
CA VAL A 203 9.48 -15.64 11.43
C VAL A 203 9.21 -17.06 10.99
N LYS A 204 9.67 -18.01 11.82
CA LYS A 204 9.28 -19.41 11.75
C LYS A 204 8.45 -19.80 12.95
N ILE A 205 7.38 -20.55 12.70
CA ILE A 205 6.58 -21.20 13.75
C ILE A 205 6.61 -22.71 13.46
N ASP A 206 7.11 -23.51 14.42
CA ASP A 206 7.31 -24.96 14.29
C ASP A 206 8.00 -25.35 12.96
N ASP A 207 9.17 -24.74 12.71
CA ASP A 207 9.98 -24.87 11.48
C ASP A 207 9.34 -24.38 10.17
N GLN A 208 8.16 -23.78 10.22
CA GLN A 208 7.48 -23.26 9.04
C GLN A 208 7.64 -21.75 8.92
N PHE A 209 8.10 -21.30 7.76
CA PHE A 209 8.15 -19.89 7.44
C PHE A 209 6.74 -19.29 7.35
N ILE A 210 6.49 -18.25 8.15
CA ILE A 210 5.20 -17.55 8.26
C ILE A 210 5.25 -16.19 7.57
N GLY A 211 6.40 -15.52 7.61
CA GLY A 211 6.52 -14.15 7.12
C GLY A 211 7.71 -13.42 7.75
N LYS A 212 7.66 -12.09 7.74
CA LYS A 212 8.73 -11.22 8.26
C LYS A 212 8.21 -10.18 9.23
N ILE A 213 8.99 -9.84 10.25
CA ILE A 213 8.69 -8.72 11.16
C ILE A 213 9.52 -7.50 10.77
N ASN A 214 8.88 -6.55 10.09
CA ASN A 214 9.48 -5.28 9.72
C ASN A 214 9.19 -4.24 10.80
N GLY A 215 10.19 -3.96 11.66
CA GLY A 215 10.03 -3.07 12.80
C GLY A 215 9.08 -3.66 13.84
N LEU A 216 7.86 -3.11 13.88
CA LEU A 216 6.77 -3.53 14.78
C LEU A 216 5.54 -4.09 14.04
N LYS A 217 5.70 -4.47 12.77
CA LYS A 217 4.63 -4.99 11.91
C LYS A 217 4.98 -6.35 11.33
N LEU A 218 4.01 -7.27 11.33
CA LEU A 218 4.15 -8.60 10.74
C LEU A 218 3.62 -8.61 9.31
N GLU A 219 4.47 -8.95 8.37
CA GLU A 219 4.11 -9.21 6.98
C GLU A 219 4.05 -10.71 6.75
N LEU A 220 2.83 -11.24 6.61
CA LEU A 220 2.58 -12.66 6.37
C LEU A 220 2.87 -13.05 4.91
N ASP A 221 3.54 -14.19 4.71
CA ASP A 221 3.73 -14.82 3.40
C ASP A 221 2.49 -15.63 3.03
N LEU A 222 1.52 -14.97 2.40
CA LEU A 222 0.28 -15.60 1.94
C LEU A 222 0.43 -16.04 0.48
N LYS A 223 0.29 -17.35 0.22
CA LYS A 223 0.19 -17.86 -1.16
C LYS A 223 -1.10 -17.36 -1.83
N LYS A 224 -1.01 -17.04 -3.12
CA LYS A 224 -2.19 -16.69 -3.94
C LYS A 224 -3.17 -17.87 -3.93
N GLY A 225 -4.37 -17.67 -3.37
CA GLY A 225 -5.43 -18.68 -3.29
C GLY A 225 -5.67 -19.29 -1.90
N ALA A 226 -4.96 -18.85 -0.85
CA ALA A 226 -5.22 -19.31 0.52
C ALA A 226 -6.66 -18.95 0.98
N LEU A 227 -7.35 -19.90 1.62
CA LEU A 227 -8.69 -19.69 2.18
C LEU A 227 -8.65 -18.63 3.29
N GLU A 228 -9.69 -17.80 3.41
CA GLU A 228 -9.79 -16.78 4.47
C GLU A 228 -9.73 -17.38 5.88
N THR A 229 -10.24 -18.61 6.05
CA THR A 229 -10.16 -19.37 7.30
C THR A 229 -8.73 -19.71 7.69
N ASP A 230 -7.89 -20.01 6.70
CA ASP A 230 -6.48 -20.34 6.90
C ASP A 230 -5.70 -19.09 7.28
N ILE A 231 -5.98 -17.97 6.60
CA ILE A 231 -5.40 -16.65 6.92
C ILE A 231 -5.76 -16.24 8.35
N LYS A 232 -7.02 -16.44 8.77
CA LYS A 232 -7.48 -16.13 10.12
C LYS A 232 -6.80 -17.00 11.18
N SER A 233 -6.60 -18.28 10.89
CA SER A 233 -5.92 -19.22 11.78
C SER A 233 -4.44 -18.90 11.89
N LEU A 234 -3.77 -18.61 10.77
CA LEU A 234 -2.40 -18.10 10.71
C LEU A 234 -2.23 -16.82 11.53
N LYS A 235 -3.09 -15.82 11.33
CA LYS A 235 -3.09 -14.59 12.12
C LYS A 235 -3.27 -14.85 13.62
N LYS A 236 -4.09 -15.83 13.99
CA LYS A 236 -4.30 -16.20 15.40
C LYS A 236 -3.07 -16.88 16.01
N ALA A 237 -2.46 -17.83 15.31
CA ALA A 237 -1.23 -18.48 15.75
C ALA A 237 -0.07 -17.49 15.85
N ALA A 238 0.07 -16.61 14.84
CA ALA A 238 1.03 -15.52 14.82
C ALA A 238 0.84 -14.54 15.98
N ARG A 239 -0.41 -14.23 16.36
CA ARG A 239 -0.70 -13.37 17.54
C ARG A 239 -0.15 -13.94 18.84
N GLN A 240 -0.41 -15.21 19.11
CA GLN A 240 0.02 -15.86 20.35
C GLN A 240 1.54 -15.95 20.47
N SER A 241 2.23 -16.12 19.33
CA SER A 241 3.68 -16.30 19.27
C SER A 241 4.48 -15.00 19.21
N ILE A 242 4.02 -14.03 18.41
CA ILE A 242 4.82 -12.84 18.04
C ILE A 242 4.57 -11.66 18.99
N GLY A 243 3.43 -11.65 19.70
CA GLY A 243 3.09 -10.60 20.67
C GLY A 243 4.23 -10.29 21.66
N PRO A 244 4.79 -11.30 22.38
CA PRO A 244 5.88 -11.10 23.32
C PRO A 244 7.16 -10.52 22.70
N GLU A 245 7.48 -10.89 21.46
CA GLU A 245 8.63 -10.29 20.76
C GLU A 245 8.38 -8.82 20.42
N LEU A 246 7.18 -8.47 19.92
CA LEU A 246 6.87 -7.08 19.62
C LEU A 246 6.94 -6.21 20.87
N GLU A 247 6.50 -6.73 22.01
CA GLU A 247 6.66 -6.08 23.32
C GLU A 247 8.13 -5.87 23.68
N LYS A 248 8.97 -6.91 23.53
CA LYS A 248 10.42 -6.81 23.74
C LYS A 248 11.07 -5.75 22.85
N ARG A 249 10.66 -5.65 21.58
CA ARG A 249 11.13 -4.61 20.66
C ARG A 249 10.69 -3.21 21.08
N ILE A 250 9.44 -3.05 21.55
CA ILE A 250 8.95 -1.77 22.11
C ILE A 250 9.79 -1.37 23.32
N GLN A 251 10.04 -2.30 24.25
CA GLN A 251 10.85 -2.02 25.43
C GLN A 251 12.27 -1.61 25.04
N ASN A 252 12.90 -2.30 24.07
CA ASN A 252 14.21 -1.93 23.54
C ASN A 252 14.22 -0.51 22.92
N ILE A 253 13.17 -0.15 22.16
CA ILE A 253 13.02 1.21 21.62
C ILE A 253 12.97 2.26 22.74
N ILE A 254 12.20 1.98 23.79
CA ILE A 254 12.02 2.88 24.93
C ILE A 254 13.32 3.04 25.71
N ASP A 255 14.02 1.93 25.98
CA ASP A 255 15.23 1.92 26.80
C ASP A 255 16.43 2.55 26.09
N THR A 256 16.61 2.25 24.79
CA THR A 256 17.75 2.78 24.02
C THR A 256 17.49 4.20 23.51
N GLY A 257 16.24 4.51 23.17
CA GLY A 257 15.85 5.76 22.50
C GLY A 257 16.55 6.02 21.16
N LEU A 258 17.13 4.98 20.55
CA LEU A 258 17.82 5.03 19.26
C LEU A 258 16.81 4.98 18.11
N ILE A 259 16.11 6.10 17.91
CA ILE A 259 15.19 6.30 16.79
C ILE A 259 15.59 7.54 15.99
N GLU A 260 15.26 7.54 14.71
CA GLU A 260 15.65 8.60 13.78
C GLU A 260 14.43 9.17 13.06
N LEU A 261 14.33 10.50 12.98
CA LEU A 261 13.33 11.19 12.19
C LEU A 261 13.95 11.63 10.85
N LYS A 262 13.41 11.13 9.74
CA LYS A 262 13.93 11.39 8.38
C LYS A 262 13.05 12.37 7.61
N ASP A 263 13.59 12.86 6.49
CA ASP A 263 12.97 13.86 5.60
C ASP A 263 11.65 13.42 4.95
N ASP A 264 11.30 12.14 5.02
CA ASP A 264 10.02 11.58 4.55
C ASP A 264 8.91 11.63 5.61
N PHE A 265 9.13 12.38 6.70
CA PHE A 265 8.21 12.56 7.82
C PHE A 265 7.91 11.28 8.60
N LYS A 266 8.86 10.34 8.60
CA LYS A 266 8.72 9.07 9.34
C LYS A 266 9.80 8.92 10.39
N ILE A 267 9.41 8.24 11.46
CA ILE A 267 10.29 7.86 12.55
C ILE A 267 10.68 6.40 12.34
N TYR A 268 11.98 6.16 12.36
CA TYR A 268 12.59 4.86 12.11
C TYR A 268 13.21 4.33 13.40
N TRP A 269 13.03 3.02 13.61
CA TRP A 269 13.88 2.24 14.48
C TRP A 269 14.70 1.30 13.61
N ASN A 270 16.02 1.42 13.68
CA ASN A 270 16.93 0.86 12.69
C ASN A 270 16.54 1.31 11.26
N ASN A 271 16.15 0.38 10.40
CA ASN A 271 15.71 0.65 9.03
C ASN A 271 14.18 0.58 8.84
N PHE A 272 13.42 0.36 9.91
CA PHE A 272 11.98 0.14 9.82
C PHE A 272 11.18 1.31 10.38
N VAL A 273 10.09 1.65 9.69
CA VAL A 273 9.18 2.72 10.11
C VAL A 273 8.36 2.24 11.30
N ILE A 274 8.34 3.04 12.37
CA ILE A 274 7.52 2.79 13.57
C ILE A 274 6.45 3.86 13.80
N ALA A 275 6.61 5.05 13.21
CA ALA A 275 5.60 6.09 13.23
C ALA A 275 5.73 7.03 12.02
N LYS A 276 4.64 7.71 11.69
CA LYS A 276 4.57 8.71 10.63
C LYS A 276 4.01 10.01 11.19
N LEU A 277 4.69 11.13 10.96
CA LEU A 277 4.20 12.44 11.38
C LEU A 277 2.96 12.84 10.57
N THR A 278 2.06 13.53 11.25
CA THR A 278 0.84 14.12 10.71
C THR A 278 0.72 15.58 11.17
N SER A 279 -0.19 16.32 10.55
CA SER A 279 -0.39 17.73 10.92
C SER A 279 -0.98 17.84 12.33
N GLY A 280 -0.46 18.79 13.10
CA GLY A 280 -0.89 19.09 14.47
C GLY A 280 -1.54 20.46 14.60
N HIS A 281 -1.62 20.98 15.83
CA HIS A 281 -2.21 22.29 16.10
C HIS A 281 -1.40 23.42 15.43
N ASP A 282 -0.08 23.39 15.59
CA ASP A 282 0.87 24.26 14.91
C ASP A 282 2.01 23.42 14.31
N TYR A 283 2.85 24.05 13.47
CA TYR A 283 3.91 23.31 12.79
C TYR A 283 4.99 22.79 13.75
N LEU A 284 5.16 23.39 14.92
CA LEU A 284 6.13 22.96 15.94
C LEU A 284 5.57 21.85 16.85
N SER A 285 4.27 21.56 16.74
CA SER A 285 3.56 20.59 17.56
C SER A 285 2.90 19.53 16.67
N PRO A 286 3.69 18.74 15.92
CA PRO A 286 3.16 17.72 15.01
C PRO A 286 2.47 16.58 15.79
N ASN A 287 1.48 15.97 15.14
CA ASN A 287 0.93 14.68 15.57
C ASN A 287 1.70 13.54 14.88
N PHE A 288 1.41 12.29 15.25
CA PHE A 288 1.92 11.12 14.54
C PHE A 288 0.97 9.94 14.66
N ASP A 289 1.01 9.09 13.65
CA ASP A 289 0.34 7.80 13.62
C ASP A 289 1.38 6.69 13.81
N LEU A 290 1.08 5.72 14.66
CA LEU A 290 1.94 4.54 14.83
C LEU A 290 1.84 3.60 13.63
N VAL A 291 2.98 3.05 13.22
CA VAL A 291 3.08 1.97 12.23
C VAL A 291 3.42 0.69 12.96
N VAL A 292 2.39 0.07 13.52
CA VAL A 292 2.48 -1.13 14.36
C VAL A 292 1.44 -2.16 13.92
N ASP A 293 1.64 -3.41 14.29
CA ASP A 293 0.64 -4.45 14.05
C ASP A 293 -0.58 -4.32 14.98
N ASP A 294 -1.71 -4.86 14.53
CA ASP A 294 -2.95 -4.93 15.30
C ASP A 294 -2.87 -5.97 16.44
N ILE A 295 -1.84 -6.83 16.41
CA ILE A 295 -1.54 -7.83 17.46
C ILE A 295 -1.23 -7.16 18.81
N LEU A 296 -0.67 -5.96 18.79
CA LEU A 296 -0.23 -5.27 20.01
C LEU A 296 -1.40 -4.78 20.86
N GLU A 297 -1.33 -5.07 22.15
CA GLU A 297 -2.28 -4.61 23.16
C GLU A 297 -2.27 -3.09 23.32
N GLN A 298 -3.37 -2.55 23.83
CA GLN A 298 -3.55 -1.11 23.98
C GLN A 298 -2.53 -0.49 24.95
N ASP A 299 -2.19 -1.17 26.05
CA ASP A 299 -1.20 -0.68 27.02
C ASP A 299 0.18 -0.46 26.38
N GLN A 300 0.65 -1.43 25.59
CA GLN A 300 1.94 -1.35 24.89
C GLN A 300 1.96 -0.24 23.84
N LYS A 301 0.85 -0.07 23.10
CA LYS A 301 0.69 1.05 22.17
C LYS A 301 0.76 2.40 22.90
N GLN A 302 0.12 2.53 24.06
CA GLN A 302 0.16 3.77 24.85
C GLN A 302 1.57 4.08 25.38
N LYS A 303 2.31 3.09 25.88
CA LYS A 303 3.71 3.26 26.29
C LYS A 303 4.57 3.82 25.15
N LEU A 304 4.46 3.22 23.97
CA LEU A 304 5.20 3.68 22.79
C LEU A 304 4.77 5.10 22.35
N ILE A 305 3.47 5.41 22.38
CA ILE A 305 2.96 6.76 22.07
C ILE A 305 3.54 7.79 23.02
N LEU A 306 3.52 7.53 24.33
CA LEU A 306 4.06 8.44 25.34
C LEU A 306 5.57 8.66 25.12
N PHE A 307 6.30 7.58 24.85
CA PHE A 307 7.73 7.65 24.55
C PHE A 307 8.02 8.49 23.31
N ILE A 308 7.41 8.17 22.16
CA ILE A 308 7.65 8.89 20.89
C ILE A 308 7.24 10.35 21.02
N ARG A 309 6.13 10.65 21.69
CA ARG A 309 5.68 12.02 21.95
C ARG A 309 6.72 12.80 22.77
N LYS A 310 7.25 12.20 23.84
CA LYS A 310 8.28 12.82 24.67
C LYS A 310 9.58 13.00 23.90
N TRP A 311 10.01 11.99 23.14
CA TRP A 311 11.22 12.03 22.31
C TRP A 311 11.14 13.13 21.25
N LEU A 312 10.02 13.19 20.51
CA LEU A 312 9.81 14.18 19.46
C LEU A 312 9.79 15.60 20.04
N LYS A 313 9.04 15.80 21.13
CA LYS A 313 9.03 17.08 21.83
C LYS A 313 10.43 17.48 22.30
N ASN A 314 11.16 16.58 22.95
CA ASN A 314 12.52 16.86 23.42
C ASN A 314 13.46 17.21 22.27
N ARG A 315 13.36 16.53 21.11
CA ARG A 315 14.16 16.84 19.92
C ARG A 315 13.85 18.24 19.40
N ILE A 316 12.57 18.60 19.29
CA ILE A 316 12.13 19.93 18.84
C ILE A 316 12.57 20.99 19.84
N ASP A 317 12.34 20.77 21.14
CA ASP A 317 12.72 21.66 22.24
C ASP A 317 14.23 21.90 22.30
N THR A 318 15.04 20.87 22.07
CA THR A 318 16.50 20.98 22.08
C THR A 318 17.03 21.72 20.85
N VAL A 319 16.59 21.33 19.65
CA VAL A 319 17.12 21.91 18.39
C VAL A 319 16.59 23.34 18.17
N LEU A 320 15.35 23.60 18.55
CA LEU A 320 14.67 24.89 18.38
C LEU A 320 14.50 25.66 19.69
N GLN A 321 15.37 25.39 20.68
CA GLN A 321 15.34 25.97 22.01
C GLN A 321 15.14 27.50 21.99
N SER A 322 15.94 28.23 21.22
CA SER A 322 15.81 29.70 21.10
C SER A 322 14.43 30.19 20.66
N LEU A 323 13.71 29.41 19.84
CA LEU A 323 12.36 29.77 19.38
C LEU A 323 11.32 29.47 20.46
N ILE A 324 11.51 28.37 21.19
CA ILE A 324 10.58 27.89 22.22
C ILE A 324 10.72 28.71 23.50
N ASP A 325 11.94 29.08 23.88
CA ASP A 325 12.19 29.98 25.00
C ASP A 325 11.58 31.36 24.75
N LEU A 326 11.58 31.85 23.51
CA LEU A 326 10.88 33.09 23.14
C LEU A 326 9.36 32.96 23.26
N LYS A 327 8.78 31.83 22.83
CA LYS A 327 7.34 31.56 22.98
C LYS A 327 6.94 31.54 24.47
N ASN A 328 7.77 30.94 25.30
CA ASN A 328 7.53 30.73 26.73
C ASN A 328 8.03 31.87 27.62
N LEU A 329 8.45 32.99 27.04
CA LEU A 329 9.05 34.10 27.76
C LEU A 329 8.04 34.76 28.73
N LYS A 330 8.28 34.60 30.03
CA LYS A 330 7.47 35.19 31.10
C LYS A 330 8.05 36.53 31.54
N GLU A 331 7.86 37.56 30.72
CA GLU A 331 8.34 38.92 31.03
C GLU A 331 7.25 39.92 31.42
N LYS A 332 7.56 40.90 32.27
CA LYS A 332 6.58 41.94 32.63
C LYS A 332 6.47 43.03 31.55
N ASN A 333 7.56 43.32 30.85
CA ASN A 333 7.62 44.36 29.83
C ASN A 333 6.81 43.94 28.57
N SER A 334 5.79 44.74 28.22
CA SER A 334 4.92 44.49 27.07
C SER A 334 5.66 44.56 25.73
N SER A 335 6.69 45.41 25.62
CA SER A 335 7.48 45.55 24.39
C SER A 335 8.35 44.31 24.11
N ILE A 336 8.93 43.72 25.16
CA ILE A 336 9.69 42.46 25.04
C ILE A 336 8.77 41.34 24.58
N LYS A 337 7.61 41.19 25.22
CA LYS A 337 6.60 40.18 24.86
C LYS A 337 6.13 40.34 23.42
N ALA A 338 5.81 41.57 23.01
CA ALA A 338 5.36 41.85 21.65
C ALA A 338 6.42 41.47 20.61
N LEU A 339 7.68 41.84 20.84
CA LEU A 339 8.78 41.51 19.93
C LEU A 339 9.07 40.00 19.91
N ALA A 340 9.05 39.33 21.07
CA ALA A 340 9.24 37.88 21.17
C ALA A 340 8.12 37.12 20.42
N TYR A 341 6.86 37.54 20.61
CA TYR A 341 5.72 36.96 19.92
C TYR A 341 5.82 37.16 18.40
N GLN A 342 6.15 38.38 17.93
CA GLN A 342 6.33 38.63 16.50
C GLN A 342 7.50 37.83 15.91
N LEU A 343 8.61 37.67 16.65
CA LEU A 343 9.72 36.83 16.21
C LEU A 343 9.27 35.37 16.09
N TYR A 344 8.52 34.86 17.06
CA TYR A 344 7.98 33.51 17.03
C TYR A 344 7.07 33.28 15.81
N GLU A 345 6.08 34.15 15.59
CA GLU A 345 5.14 34.07 14.46
C GLU A 345 5.83 34.15 13.10
N ASN A 346 6.93 34.91 12.99
CA ASN A 346 7.69 35.07 11.76
C ASN A 346 8.92 34.13 11.70
N ASN A 347 8.86 32.97 12.35
CA ASN A 347 9.87 31.91 12.29
C ASN A 347 11.29 32.38 12.68
N GLY A 348 11.37 33.37 13.55
CA GLY A 348 12.59 33.92 14.10
C GLY A 348 13.26 35.01 13.26
N VAL A 349 12.59 35.59 12.27
CA VAL A 349 13.13 36.68 11.46
C VAL A 349 12.10 37.80 11.29
N LEU A 350 12.50 39.03 11.56
CA LEU A 350 11.70 40.22 11.34
C LEU A 350 12.50 41.28 10.59
N ILE A 351 11.84 41.99 9.68
CA ILE A 351 12.39 43.22 9.10
C ILE A 351 12.33 44.32 10.16
N ARG A 352 13.48 44.90 10.51
CA ARG A 352 13.66 45.89 11.56
C ARG A 352 12.76 47.12 11.40
N GLU A 353 12.48 47.53 10.16
CA GLU A 353 11.59 48.67 9.89
C GLU A 353 10.17 48.44 10.43
N ASN A 354 9.66 47.22 10.31
CA ASN A 354 8.29 46.84 10.71
C ASN A 354 8.11 46.86 12.23
N VAL A 355 9.21 46.73 12.98
CA VAL A 355 9.21 46.69 14.45
C VAL A 355 9.93 47.89 15.08
N SER A 356 10.14 48.95 14.30
CA SER A 356 10.92 50.10 14.73
C SER A 356 10.34 50.82 15.95
N GLU A 357 9.03 50.78 16.16
CA GLU A 357 8.36 51.36 17.34
C GLU A 357 8.71 50.57 18.60
N PHE A 358 8.57 49.23 18.59
CA PHE A 358 8.97 48.36 19.69
C PHE A 358 10.47 48.47 19.99
N LEU A 359 11.32 48.61 18.96
CA LEU A 359 12.76 48.73 19.16
C LEU A 359 13.18 50.02 19.84
N LYS A 360 12.39 51.09 19.71
CA LYS A 360 12.64 52.38 20.37
C LYS A 360 12.25 52.36 21.85
N SER A 361 11.24 51.57 22.22
CA SER A 361 10.81 51.43 23.62
C SER A 361 11.68 50.46 24.44
N LEU A 362 12.56 49.69 23.79
CA LEU A 362 13.44 48.74 24.47
C LEU A 362 14.72 49.40 24.99
N GLU A 363 14.93 49.29 26.30
CA GLU A 363 16.17 49.70 26.97
C GLU A 363 17.31 48.69 26.76
N GLN A 364 18.52 49.05 27.19
CA GLN A 364 19.69 48.18 27.02
C GLN A 364 19.60 46.90 27.87
N SER A 365 18.95 46.98 29.04
CA SER A 365 18.57 45.86 29.91
C SER A 365 17.59 44.92 29.19
N ASP A 366 16.53 45.45 28.61
CA ASP A 366 15.53 44.67 27.85
C ASP A 366 16.17 43.93 26.65
N ARG A 367 17.04 44.64 25.91
CA ARG A 367 17.77 44.04 24.79
C ARG A 367 18.73 42.94 25.24
N LYS A 368 19.23 42.99 26.47
CA LYS A 368 20.11 41.95 27.02
C LYS A 368 19.33 40.65 27.17
N ILE A 369 18.12 40.70 27.72
CA ILE A 369 17.23 39.54 27.87
C ILE A 369 17.02 38.84 26.52
N LEU A 370 16.67 39.59 25.48
CA LEU A 370 16.47 39.03 24.13
C LEU A 370 17.78 38.49 23.51
N ARG A 371 18.92 39.16 23.74
CA ARG A 371 20.23 38.68 23.28
C ARG A 371 20.62 37.35 23.93
N ASP A 372 20.33 37.19 25.22
CA ASP A 372 20.61 35.95 25.96
C ASP A 372 19.79 34.76 25.41
N LEU A 373 18.59 35.03 24.87
CA LEU A 373 17.76 34.06 24.14
C LEU A 373 18.26 33.77 22.71
N GLY A 374 19.27 34.51 22.23
CA GLY A 374 19.87 34.34 20.90
C GLY A 374 19.31 35.29 19.82
N VAL A 375 18.60 36.34 20.21
CA VAL A 375 18.16 37.40 19.27
C VAL A 375 19.33 38.31 18.91
N LYS A 376 19.57 38.49 17.62
CA LYS A 376 20.50 39.48 17.09
C LYS A 376 19.74 40.67 16.51
N PHE A 377 20.16 41.86 16.94
CA PHE A 377 19.65 43.13 16.43
C PHE A 377 20.55 43.61 15.29
N GLY A 378 20.23 43.18 14.07
CA GLY A 378 20.90 43.63 12.86
C GLY A 378 20.49 45.04 12.43
N ARG A 379 21.10 45.51 11.35
CA ARG A 379 20.81 46.77 10.68
C ARG A 379 19.49 46.73 9.93
N TYR A 380 19.15 45.60 9.29
CA TYR A 380 17.92 45.41 8.52
C TYR A 380 16.98 44.39 9.15
N HIS A 381 17.51 43.40 9.88
CA HIS A 381 16.71 42.34 10.49
C HIS A 381 16.93 42.24 11.99
N VAL A 382 15.87 41.86 12.70
CA VAL A 382 15.96 41.29 14.04
C VAL A 382 15.70 39.81 13.89
N PHE A 383 16.65 38.96 14.31
CA PHE A 383 16.56 37.53 13.99
C PHE A 383 17.23 36.63 15.03
N LEU A 384 16.80 35.37 15.05
CA LEU A 384 17.41 34.31 15.86
C LEU A 384 18.54 33.65 15.10
N HIS A 385 19.78 33.94 15.49
CA HIS A 385 20.95 33.47 14.74
C HIS A 385 21.12 31.96 14.77
N LYS A 386 20.70 31.28 15.85
CA LYS A 386 20.82 29.82 15.99
C LYS A 386 19.95 29.09 14.97
N LEU A 387 18.82 29.69 14.57
CA LEU A 387 17.87 29.08 13.65
C LEU A 387 18.36 28.98 12.21
N ILE A 388 19.34 29.78 11.81
CA ILE A 388 19.93 29.77 10.45
C ILE A 388 20.92 28.59 10.29
N LYS A 389 21.31 27.92 11.38
CA LYS A 389 22.19 26.75 11.32
C LYS A 389 21.52 25.56 10.60
N PRO A 390 22.31 24.64 10.02
CA PRO A 390 21.77 23.54 9.22
C PRO A 390 20.69 22.70 9.91
N GLU A 391 20.97 22.20 11.11
CA GLU A 391 20.05 21.31 11.82
C GLU A 391 18.69 21.98 12.17
N PRO A 392 18.65 23.20 12.76
CA PRO A 392 17.40 23.95 12.93
C PRO A 392 16.65 24.26 11.64
N VAL A 393 17.34 24.51 10.52
CA VAL A 393 16.68 24.69 9.21
C VAL A 393 16.05 23.39 8.74
N THR A 394 16.76 22.26 8.83
CA THR A 394 16.24 20.94 8.43
C THR A 394 14.99 20.58 9.23
N ILE A 395 15.03 20.67 10.56
CA ILE A 395 13.85 20.35 11.39
C ILE A 395 12.69 21.30 11.08
N ARG A 396 12.91 22.61 11.04
CA ARG A 396 11.81 23.57 10.80
C ARG A 396 11.18 23.38 9.42
N THR A 397 11.99 23.21 8.38
CA THR A 397 11.48 23.01 7.01
C THR A 397 10.73 21.70 6.87
N MET A 398 11.19 20.62 7.52
CA MET A 398 10.47 19.35 7.57
C MET A 398 9.13 19.50 8.30
N LEU A 399 9.13 20.08 9.49
CA LEU A 399 7.91 20.32 10.28
C LEU A 399 6.89 21.22 9.55
N TRP A 400 7.36 22.29 8.91
CA TRP A 400 6.54 23.20 8.12
C TRP A 400 5.91 22.49 6.90
N LYS A 401 6.68 21.66 6.18
CA LYS A 401 6.16 20.85 5.08
C LYS A 401 5.11 19.83 5.56
N ASN A 402 5.37 19.18 6.70
CA ASN A 402 4.42 18.27 7.33
C ASN A 402 3.13 18.99 7.76
N TYR A 403 3.22 20.19 8.32
CA TYR A 403 2.05 20.94 8.76
C TYR A 403 1.13 21.33 7.59
N HIS A 404 1.72 21.90 6.54
CA HIS A 404 0.95 22.35 5.37
C HIS A 404 0.49 21.22 4.45
N GLN A 405 1.05 20.01 4.58
CA GLN A 405 0.80 18.85 3.71
C GLN A 405 0.92 19.20 2.22
N LYS A 406 1.80 20.15 1.91
CA LYS A 406 2.07 20.71 0.58
C LYS A 406 3.57 20.96 0.47
N TYR A 407 4.06 21.14 -0.75
CA TYR A 407 5.44 21.54 -1.01
C TYR A 407 6.52 20.49 -0.65
N PHE A 408 6.19 19.20 -0.65
CA PHE A 408 7.12 18.11 -0.33
C PHE A 408 8.39 18.09 -1.19
N LYS A 409 8.32 18.62 -2.42
CA LYS A 409 9.45 18.73 -3.35
C LYS A 409 10.43 19.85 -2.99
N LEU A 410 10.03 20.81 -2.14
CA LEU A 410 10.93 21.89 -1.71
C LEU A 410 12.02 21.32 -0.81
N LYS A 411 13.26 21.69 -1.15
CA LYS A 411 14.46 21.38 -0.38
C LYS A 411 15.14 22.69 0.04
N PRO A 412 15.69 22.74 1.27
CA PRO A 412 16.52 23.87 1.65
C PRO A 412 17.69 24.01 0.67
N PRO A 413 18.19 25.23 0.43
CA PRO A 413 19.43 25.41 -0.34
C PRO A 413 20.59 24.62 0.26
N THR A 414 21.57 24.27 -0.57
CA THR A 414 22.80 23.62 -0.10
C THR A 414 23.45 24.47 0.99
N PHE A 415 23.69 23.86 2.16
CA PHE A 415 24.33 24.54 3.27
C PHE A 415 25.71 25.05 2.85
N GLY A 416 26.03 26.29 3.21
CA GLY A 416 27.25 26.99 2.76
C GLY A 416 27.00 28.04 1.68
N LEU A 417 25.88 27.96 0.94
CA LEU A 417 25.48 29.04 0.04
C LEU A 417 25.05 30.28 0.86
N ASN A 418 25.51 31.45 0.40
CA ASN A 418 25.23 32.74 1.02
C ASN A 418 24.35 33.63 0.11
N PHE A 419 24.44 33.41 -1.20
CA PHE A 419 23.75 34.16 -2.24
C PHE A 419 23.21 33.19 -3.30
N ILE A 420 21.97 33.37 -3.73
CA ILE A 420 21.28 32.50 -4.70
C ILE A 420 20.52 33.39 -5.69
N ASP A 421 20.65 33.09 -6.98
CA ASP A 421 19.81 33.70 -8.01
C ASP A 421 18.46 32.97 -8.09
N ASP A 422 17.37 33.72 -8.09
CA ASP A 422 15.99 33.23 -8.07
C ASP A 422 15.45 33.05 -9.50
N SER A 423 16.17 32.28 -10.32
CA SER A 423 15.74 31.92 -11.67
C SER A 423 14.43 31.11 -11.68
N ASP A 424 14.14 30.40 -10.58
CA ASP A 424 13.11 29.38 -10.52
C ASP A 424 11.84 29.83 -9.77
N ASN A 425 11.71 31.13 -9.45
CA ASN A 425 10.60 31.69 -8.65
C ASN A 425 10.33 30.89 -7.36
N ARG A 426 11.37 30.69 -6.55
CA ARG A 426 11.31 29.91 -5.31
C ARG A 426 10.32 30.53 -4.32
N ASN A 427 9.70 29.66 -3.51
CA ASN A 427 8.72 30.09 -2.51
C ASN A 427 9.40 30.98 -1.46
N LYS A 428 9.01 32.28 -1.43
CA LYS A 428 9.59 33.28 -0.52
C LYS A 428 9.48 32.86 0.96
N SER A 429 8.33 32.36 1.39
CA SER A 429 8.09 31.97 2.79
C SER A 429 8.98 30.79 3.20
N PHE A 430 9.18 29.82 2.30
CA PHE A 430 10.08 28.69 2.53
C PHE A 430 11.55 29.13 2.60
N MET A 431 11.97 30.05 1.73
CA MET A 431 13.33 30.58 1.75
C MET A 431 13.60 31.41 3.02
N LEU A 432 12.62 32.19 3.48
CA LEU A 432 12.70 32.89 4.76
C LEU A 432 12.85 31.92 5.93
N LEU A 433 12.11 30.81 5.92
CA LEU A 433 12.27 29.73 6.90
C LEU A 433 13.69 29.14 6.89
N CYS A 434 14.32 29.05 5.72
CA CYS A 434 15.72 28.65 5.55
C CYS A 434 16.74 29.73 5.96
N GLY A 435 16.31 30.93 6.34
CA GLY A 435 17.18 32.04 6.71
C GLY A 435 17.65 32.91 5.56
N PHE A 436 16.93 32.94 4.43
CA PHE A 436 17.23 33.77 3.27
C PHE A 436 16.15 34.83 3.04
N GLU A 437 16.58 36.08 2.83
CA GLU A 437 15.69 37.19 2.45
C GLU A 437 15.71 37.41 0.95
N LYS A 438 14.55 37.74 0.37
CA LYS A 438 14.39 37.99 -1.08
C LYS A 438 14.65 39.45 -1.42
N PHE A 439 15.61 39.70 -2.30
CA PHE A 439 15.91 40.98 -2.92
C PHE A 439 15.73 40.89 -4.43
N ASP A 440 14.55 41.25 -4.92
CA ASP A 440 14.22 41.17 -6.35
C ASP A 440 14.36 39.73 -6.87
N ASN A 441 15.37 39.46 -7.70
CA ASN A 441 15.68 38.13 -8.23
C ASN A 441 16.75 37.40 -7.41
N PHE A 442 17.09 37.84 -6.20
CA PHE A 442 18.14 37.22 -5.40
C PHE A 442 17.65 36.82 -4.02
N PHE A 443 18.22 35.75 -3.49
CA PHE A 443 18.09 35.38 -2.09
C PHE A 443 19.45 35.51 -1.41
N VAL A 444 19.49 36.21 -0.28
CA VAL A 444 20.72 36.41 0.49
C VAL A 444 20.51 35.91 1.92
N ARG A 445 21.48 35.14 2.43
CA ARG A 445 21.42 34.60 3.78
C ARG A 445 21.51 35.74 4.81
N ILE A 446 20.56 35.77 5.75
CA ILE A 446 20.34 36.92 6.63
C ILE A 446 21.55 37.20 7.53
N ASP A 447 22.17 36.17 8.11
CA ASP A 447 23.35 36.33 8.97
C ASP A 447 24.55 36.94 8.21
N ILE A 448 24.75 36.52 6.96
CA ILE A 448 25.81 37.03 6.09
C ILE A 448 25.51 38.46 5.65
N LEU A 449 24.26 38.74 5.31
CA LEU A 449 23.81 40.07 4.97
C LEU A 449 24.06 41.06 6.13
N GLU A 450 23.74 40.68 7.36
CA GLU A 450 23.98 41.54 8.52
C GLU A 450 25.48 41.71 8.83
N ARG A 451 26.30 40.68 8.58
CA ARG A 451 27.77 40.81 8.66
C ARG A 451 28.33 41.76 7.61
N LEU A 452 27.80 41.72 6.38
CA LEU A 452 28.17 42.67 5.33
C LEU A 452 27.90 44.10 5.79
N PHE A 453 26.77 44.35 6.46
CA PHE A 453 26.49 45.68 6.99
C PHE A 453 27.45 46.13 8.08
N MET A 454 27.88 45.22 8.95
CA MET A 454 28.92 45.55 9.92
C MET A 454 30.23 45.94 9.22
N LEU A 455 30.63 45.25 8.15
CA LEU A 455 31.79 45.64 7.34
C LEU A 455 31.57 47.02 6.70
N ILE A 456 30.43 47.25 6.05
CA ILE A 456 30.08 48.54 5.44
C ILE A 456 30.14 49.68 6.46
N ILE A 457 29.60 49.48 7.66
CA ILE A 457 29.61 50.48 8.74
C ILE A 457 31.04 50.76 9.20
N ASN A 458 31.86 49.73 9.40
CA ASN A 458 33.24 49.87 9.85
C ASN A 458 34.17 50.46 8.78
N SER A 459 33.86 50.25 7.50
CA SER A 459 34.60 50.83 6.37
C SER A 459 34.22 52.29 6.07
N GLY A 460 33.15 52.80 6.68
CA GLY A 460 32.74 54.20 6.54
C GLY A 460 33.54 55.13 7.46
N SER A 461 34.37 55.99 6.89
CA SER A 461 35.02 57.11 7.61
C SER A 461 34.04 58.28 7.81
N GLU A 462 34.11 58.97 8.96
CA GLU A 462 33.23 60.11 9.30
C GLU A 462 33.24 61.25 8.25
N GLU A 463 34.33 61.40 7.49
CA GLU A 463 34.52 62.49 6.53
C GLU A 463 33.97 62.21 5.12
N ASN A 464 33.82 60.94 4.72
CA ASN A 464 33.39 60.56 3.36
C ASN A 464 32.23 59.57 3.39
N LYS A 465 31.06 60.03 2.92
CA LYS A 465 29.83 59.21 2.80
C LYS A 465 29.90 58.15 1.68
N GLU A 466 31.02 58.03 0.96
CA GLU A 466 31.24 57.03 -0.10
C GLU A 466 32.15 55.91 0.42
N ILE A 467 31.68 54.67 0.28
CA ILE A 467 32.35 53.46 0.74
C ILE A 467 32.87 52.71 -0.49
N LYS A 468 34.14 52.36 -0.49
CA LYS A 468 34.76 51.57 -1.57
C LYS A 468 34.36 50.11 -1.46
N LEU A 469 33.99 49.50 -2.59
CA LEU A 469 33.80 48.06 -2.70
C LEU A 469 35.14 47.35 -2.56
N VAL A 470 35.30 46.56 -1.51
CA VAL A 470 36.48 45.72 -1.29
C VAL A 470 36.19 44.25 -1.64
N PRO A 471 37.20 43.47 -2.11
CA PRO A 471 37.02 42.05 -2.44
C PRO A 471 36.44 41.22 -1.30
N GLU A 472 36.73 41.56 -0.05
CA GLU A 472 36.18 40.90 1.14
C GLU A 472 34.64 40.91 1.17
N MET A 473 34.00 42.00 0.73
CA MET A 473 32.54 42.11 0.68
C MET A 473 31.92 41.15 -0.36
N LEU A 474 32.60 40.96 -1.50
CA LEU A 474 32.18 40.03 -2.53
C LEU A 474 32.38 38.57 -2.08
N ASN A 475 33.53 38.27 -1.47
CA ASN A 475 33.84 36.95 -0.93
C ASN A 475 32.89 36.54 0.20
N LEU A 476 32.50 37.49 1.06
CA LEU A 476 31.56 37.26 2.14
C LEU A 476 30.18 36.82 1.61
N LEU A 477 29.66 37.53 0.60
CA LEU A 477 28.39 37.19 -0.03
C LEU A 477 28.49 35.99 -0.99
N GLY A 478 29.66 35.74 -1.57
CA GLY A 478 29.85 34.75 -2.63
C GLY A 478 29.14 35.13 -3.93
N CYS A 479 29.14 36.41 -4.30
CA CYS A 479 28.46 36.90 -5.51
C CYS A 479 29.38 37.71 -6.44
N SER A 480 28.96 37.91 -7.69
CA SER A 480 29.67 38.73 -8.66
C SER A 480 29.56 40.22 -8.33
N LYS A 481 30.51 41.01 -8.85
CA LYS A 481 30.51 42.48 -8.73
C LYS A 481 29.18 43.10 -9.19
N ASP A 482 28.59 42.60 -10.26
CA ASP A 482 27.31 43.12 -10.79
C ASP A 482 26.11 42.73 -9.92
N ASN A 483 26.08 41.50 -9.40
CA ASN A 483 25.02 41.08 -8.48
C ASN A 483 25.11 41.86 -7.15
N PHE A 484 26.32 42.17 -6.68
CA PHE A 484 26.53 43.05 -5.54
C PHE A 484 25.94 44.46 -5.76
N LYS A 485 26.24 45.08 -6.91
CA LYS A 485 25.69 46.41 -7.26
C LYS A 485 24.16 46.38 -7.23
N LYS A 486 23.55 45.39 -7.88
CA LYS A 486 22.08 45.22 -7.92
C LYS A 486 21.49 45.06 -6.52
N LEU A 487 22.11 44.24 -5.67
CA LEU A 487 21.70 44.03 -4.28
C LEU A 487 21.73 45.34 -3.49
N ILE A 488 22.88 46.02 -3.44
CA ILE A 488 23.08 47.23 -2.64
C ILE A 488 22.16 48.37 -3.08
N ILE A 489 21.88 48.51 -4.38
CA ILE A 489 20.86 49.45 -4.90
C ILE A 489 19.49 49.19 -4.28
N LYS A 490 19.05 47.92 -4.24
CA LYS A 490 17.75 47.56 -3.63
C LYS A 490 17.71 47.81 -2.13
N MET A 491 18.87 47.89 -1.48
CA MET A 491 19.00 48.19 -0.05
C MET A 491 19.08 49.68 0.27
N ASN A 492 18.72 50.54 -0.70
CA ASN A 492 18.74 52.00 -0.61
C ASN A 492 20.14 52.60 -0.52
N TYR A 493 21.08 52.07 -1.31
CA TYR A 493 22.36 52.72 -1.57
C TYR A 493 22.43 53.19 -3.02
N LYS A 494 23.20 54.25 -3.26
CA LYS A 494 23.56 54.72 -4.60
C LYS A 494 24.96 54.23 -4.92
N VAL A 495 25.16 53.69 -6.11
CA VAL A 495 26.45 53.18 -6.60
C VAL A 495 27.07 54.21 -7.57
N THR A 496 28.37 54.44 -7.46
CA THR A 496 29.19 55.30 -8.32
C THR A 496 30.43 54.53 -8.76
N GLU A 497 30.88 54.71 -10.01
CA GLU A 497 32.10 54.08 -10.53
C GLU A 497 33.12 55.17 -10.86
N LYS A 498 34.35 55.01 -10.35
CA LYS A 498 35.47 55.92 -10.56
C LYS A 498 36.73 55.07 -10.79
N ASN A 499 37.44 55.28 -11.90
CA ASN A 499 38.70 54.58 -12.21
C ASN A 499 38.61 53.05 -12.06
N ASP A 500 37.58 52.41 -12.63
CA ASP A 500 37.27 50.96 -12.51
C ASP A 500 36.94 50.43 -11.10
N GLU A 501 36.98 51.31 -10.09
CA GLU A 501 36.59 51.03 -8.73
C GLU A 501 35.13 51.41 -8.48
N VAL A 502 34.44 50.58 -7.69
CA VAL A 502 33.03 50.80 -7.34
C VAL A 502 32.96 51.41 -5.95
N PHE A 503 32.24 52.51 -5.84
CA PHE A 503 31.89 53.17 -4.60
C PHE A 503 30.38 53.13 -4.39
N PHE A 504 29.94 53.15 -3.14
CA PHE A 504 28.52 53.22 -2.82
C PHE A 504 28.26 54.02 -1.55
N ARG A 505 27.08 54.64 -1.50
CA ARG A 505 26.66 55.54 -0.41
C ARG A 505 25.24 55.26 0.00
N TYR A 506 24.96 55.22 1.30
CA TYR A 506 23.60 55.09 1.79
C TYR A 506 22.76 56.30 1.37
N PHE A 507 21.64 56.02 0.70
CA PHE A 507 20.71 57.01 0.17
C PHE A 507 19.27 56.56 0.46
N PRO A 508 18.78 56.77 1.69
CA PRO A 508 17.45 56.31 2.09
C PRO A 508 16.38 57.00 1.24
N LYS A 509 15.42 56.23 0.73
CA LYS A 509 14.22 56.79 0.11
C LYS A 509 13.45 57.58 1.16
N LYS A 510 13.22 58.89 0.95
CA LYS A 510 12.35 59.69 1.83
C LYS A 510 10.94 59.09 1.80
N LYS A 511 10.52 58.45 2.89
CA LYS A 511 9.11 58.10 3.09
C LYS A 511 8.35 59.41 3.35
N PHE A 512 7.70 59.97 2.34
CA PHE A 512 6.65 60.96 2.57
C PHE A 512 5.54 60.25 3.33
N LYS A 513 5.41 60.52 4.64
CA LYS A 513 4.14 60.24 5.33
C LYS A 513 3.09 61.10 4.61
N LYS A 514 2.28 60.51 3.74
CA LYS A 514 0.95 61.08 3.50
C LYS A 514 0.23 60.97 4.84
N THR A 515 0.23 62.05 5.60
CA THR A 515 -0.81 62.30 6.60
C THR A 515 -2.11 62.37 5.82
N ASN A 516 -2.76 61.21 5.64
CA ASN A 516 -4.19 61.22 5.40
C ASN A 516 -4.82 61.72 6.69
N GLU A 517 -4.89 63.04 6.84
CA GLU A 517 -5.95 63.64 7.64
C GLU A 517 -7.26 63.28 6.94
N GLN A 518 -7.76 62.08 7.18
CA GLN A 518 -9.16 61.81 6.97
C GLN A 518 -9.90 62.72 7.95
N LYS A 519 -10.37 63.87 7.47
CA LYS A 519 -11.44 64.62 8.11
C LYS A 519 -12.58 63.63 8.33
N THR A 520 -12.71 63.14 9.55
CA THR A 520 -13.86 62.33 9.95
C THR A 520 -15.09 63.21 9.76
N LYS A 521 -15.94 62.87 8.78
CA LYS A 521 -17.30 63.44 8.71
C LYS A 521 -17.95 63.21 10.07
N LYS A 522 -18.47 64.28 10.68
CA LYS A 522 -19.15 64.29 11.99
C LYS A 522 -20.44 63.45 12.03
N GLU A 523 -20.80 62.75 10.96
CA GLU A 523 -22.07 62.01 10.80
C GLU A 523 -21.87 60.51 10.57
N ASN A 524 -20.82 59.90 11.15
CA ASN A 524 -20.72 58.44 11.15
C ASN A 524 -21.32 57.91 12.47
N PRO A 525 -22.41 57.12 12.44
CA PRO A 525 -23.06 56.58 13.66
C PRO A 525 -22.12 55.77 14.57
N PHE A 526 -20.96 55.33 14.05
CA PHE A 526 -19.97 54.55 14.79
C PHE A 526 -18.88 55.39 15.47
N SER A 527 -18.93 56.73 15.42
CA SER A 527 -17.92 57.60 16.07
C SER A 527 -17.89 57.45 17.60
N VAL A 528 -18.98 56.98 18.20
CA VAL A 528 -19.11 56.74 19.65
C VAL A 528 -18.23 55.58 20.12
N LEU A 529 -17.90 54.62 19.23
CA LEU A 529 -17.05 53.47 19.57
C LEU A 529 -15.61 53.85 19.91
N LYS A 530 -15.17 55.07 19.54
CA LYS A 530 -13.82 55.57 19.85
C LYS A 530 -13.62 55.89 21.34
N ASN A 531 -14.71 56.04 22.10
CA ASN A 531 -14.69 56.35 23.53
C ASN A 531 -14.90 55.09 24.41
N LEU A 532 -15.04 53.90 23.81
CA LEU A 532 -15.13 52.66 24.56
C LEU A 532 -13.72 52.23 24.96
N ASN A 533 -13.36 52.56 26.20
CA ASN A 533 -12.14 52.11 26.84
C ASN A 533 -12.42 50.73 27.45
N PHE A 534 -12.03 49.66 26.77
CA PHE A 534 -12.02 48.32 27.36
C PHE A 534 -10.72 48.15 28.15
N ASN A 535 -10.73 48.67 29.38
CA ASN A 535 -9.79 48.24 30.41
C ASN A 535 -10.18 46.87 30.94
#